data_AF-A0AAP2HRE8-F1
#
_entry.id   AF-A0AAP2HRE8-F1
#
_cell.length_a   1.000
_cell.length_b   1.000
_cell.length_c   1.000
_cell.angle_alpha   90.00
_cell.angle_beta   90.00
_cell.angle_gamma   90.00
#
_symmetry.space_group_name_H-M   'P 1'
#
loop_
_entity.id
_entity.type
_entity.pdbx_description
1 polymer ?
#
loop_
_entity_poly.entity_id
_entity_poly.type
_entity_poly.pdbx_seq_one_letter_code
_entity_poly.pdbx_strand_id
1 'polypeptide(L)'
;MKSIALEKLLFAKRQAMNLYFNVVCPLDDDDGFDRFLMFKSADEMVGNPEWGEIHLLESSAAFSLEQLQRVVRSEAIRTLCTFLDITPDVAASSLARVKTLGSGATGLYTRCKYDGVLFE
;
A
#
# COMPACT_ATOMS: atom_id res chain seq x y z
N MET A 1 -19.65 -4.50 13.33
CA MET A 1 -18.60 -3.53 12.95
C MET A 1 -18.98 -2.90 11.63
N LYS A 2 -18.98 -1.56 11.52
CA LYS A 2 -19.10 -0.91 10.21
C LYS A 2 -17.85 -1.27 9.39
N SER A 3 -18.04 -1.67 8.13
CA SER A 3 -16.92 -1.93 7.23
C SER A 3 -16.20 -0.62 6.93
N ILE A 4 -14.86 -0.62 7.00
CA ILE A 4 -14.07 0.49 6.49
C ILE A 4 -14.27 0.55 4.97
N ALA A 5 -14.52 1.74 4.44
CA ALA A 5 -14.67 1.95 3.00
C ALA A 5 -13.37 1.61 2.26
N LEU A 6 -13.49 1.01 1.07
CA LEU A 6 -12.34 0.54 0.30
C LEU A 6 -11.36 1.68 -0.02
N GLU A 7 -11.88 2.86 -0.35
CA GLU A 7 -11.10 4.04 -0.70
C GLU A 7 -10.18 4.49 0.43
N LYS A 8 -10.63 4.35 1.68
CA LYS A 8 -9.82 4.68 2.87
C LYS A 8 -8.70 3.67 3.07
N LEU A 9 -8.95 2.39 2.78
CA LEU A 9 -7.94 1.34 2.83
C LEU A 9 -6.89 1.54 1.72
N LEU A 10 -7.33 1.79 0.48
CA LEU A 10 -6.45 2.07 -0.65
C LEU A 10 -5.59 3.30 -0.37
N PHE A 11 -6.18 4.39 0.11
CA PHE A 11 -5.42 5.59 0.48
C PHE A 11 -4.31 5.26 1.49
N ALA A 12 -4.63 4.54 2.57
CA ALA A 12 -3.64 4.20 3.59
C ALA A 12 -2.51 3.30 3.05
N LYS A 13 -2.84 2.34 2.19
CA LYS A 13 -1.86 1.46 1.53
C LYS A 13 -0.91 2.26 0.62
N ARG A 14 -1.47 3.12 -0.24
CA ARG A 14 -0.70 3.99 -1.15
C ARG A 14 0.21 4.96 -0.39
N GLN A 15 -0.31 5.63 0.64
CA GLN A 15 0.51 6.52 1.45
C GLN A 15 1.69 5.78 2.08
N ALA A 16 1.44 4.60 2.63
CA ALA A 16 2.52 3.78 3.19
C ALA A 16 3.58 3.40 2.14
N MET A 17 3.16 3.04 0.92
CA MET A 17 4.10 2.75 -0.17
C MET A 17 4.94 3.98 -0.53
N ASN A 18 4.30 5.14 -0.72
CA ASN A 18 4.98 6.37 -1.15
C ASN A 18 5.97 6.95 -0.13
N LEU A 19 5.95 6.50 1.14
CA LEU A 19 6.94 6.88 2.14
C LEU A 19 8.30 6.17 1.95
N TYR A 20 8.31 4.99 1.33
CA TYR A 20 9.51 4.14 1.20
C TYR A 20 9.87 3.82 -0.25
N PHE A 21 8.92 3.97 -1.17
CA PHE A 21 9.07 3.66 -2.58
C PHE A 21 8.66 4.86 -3.44
N ASN A 22 9.38 5.05 -4.54
CA ASN A 22 8.94 5.86 -5.66
C ASN A 22 8.07 5.00 -6.59
N VAL A 23 6.75 5.21 -6.52
CA VAL A 23 5.75 4.48 -7.32
C VAL A 23 5.45 5.28 -8.59
N VAL A 24 5.97 4.86 -9.74
CA VAL A 24 5.83 5.61 -11.00
C VAL A 24 4.54 5.22 -11.72
N CYS A 25 4.35 3.92 -11.96
CA CYS A 25 3.20 3.37 -12.67
C CYS A 25 2.74 2.09 -11.95
N PRO A 26 1.91 2.21 -10.91
CA PRO A 26 1.42 1.04 -10.20
C PRO A 26 0.45 0.26 -11.09
N LEU A 27 0.56 -1.07 -11.06
CA LEU A 27 -0.38 -1.97 -11.73
C LEU A 27 -1.64 -2.23 -10.90
N ASP A 28 -1.61 -1.90 -9.61
CA ASP A 28 -2.69 -2.11 -8.67
C ASP A 28 -3.20 -0.79 -8.08
N ASP A 29 -4.44 -0.83 -7.62
CA ASP A 29 -5.05 0.31 -6.93
C ASP A 29 -4.43 0.58 -5.55
N ASP A 30 -3.54 -0.25 -5.02
CA ASP A 30 -2.92 -0.06 -3.70
C ASP A 30 -1.42 0.26 -3.77
N ASP A 31 -0.93 0.67 -4.94
CA ASP A 31 0.49 0.91 -5.23
C ASP A 31 1.37 -0.33 -4.98
N GLY A 32 0.82 -1.53 -5.21
CA GLY A 32 1.54 -2.79 -5.03
C GLY A 32 1.69 -3.21 -3.57
N PHE A 33 1.01 -2.55 -2.63
CA PHE A 33 1.14 -2.80 -1.20
C PHE A 33 0.87 -4.27 -0.83
N ASP A 34 -0.24 -4.86 -1.27
CA ASP A 34 -0.54 -6.25 -0.89
C ASP A 34 0.44 -7.25 -1.50
N ARG A 35 0.93 -6.99 -2.72
CA ARG A 35 1.94 -7.83 -3.38
C ARG A 35 3.29 -7.70 -2.67
N PHE A 36 3.65 -6.46 -2.32
CA PHE A 36 4.87 -6.16 -1.57
C PHE A 36 4.96 -6.98 -0.26
N LEU A 37 3.84 -7.08 0.47
CA LEU A 37 3.75 -7.85 1.71
C LEU A 37 3.80 -9.38 1.52
N MET A 38 3.75 -9.88 0.28
CA MET A 38 3.78 -11.32 -0.03
C MET A 38 5.14 -11.82 -0.50
N PHE A 39 6.05 -10.92 -0.92
CA PHE A 39 7.39 -11.33 -1.33
C PHE A 39 8.20 -11.90 -0.18
N LYS A 40 8.98 -12.94 -0.49
CA LYS A 40 9.84 -13.65 0.46
C LYS A 40 11.29 -13.18 0.40
N SER A 41 11.69 -12.57 -0.71
CA SER A 41 13.03 -11.98 -0.86
C SER A 41 13.02 -10.74 -1.76
N ALA A 42 14.03 -9.89 -1.61
CA ALA A 42 14.21 -8.72 -2.48
C ALA A 42 14.44 -9.14 -3.94
N ASP A 43 15.16 -10.25 -4.15
CA ASP A 43 15.39 -10.81 -5.49
C ASP A 43 14.08 -11.29 -6.15
N GLU A 44 13.18 -11.91 -5.37
CA GLU A 44 11.85 -12.29 -5.84
C GLU A 44 11.02 -11.06 -6.23
N MET A 45 11.07 -10.01 -5.41
CA MET A 45 10.37 -8.76 -5.67
C MET A 45 10.84 -8.10 -6.97
N VAL A 46 12.16 -7.88 -7.10
CA VAL A 46 12.74 -7.21 -8.27
C VAL A 46 12.63 -8.06 -9.53
N GLY A 47 12.68 -9.39 -9.40
CA GLY A 47 12.51 -10.33 -10.51
C GLY A 47 11.06 -10.57 -10.92
N ASN A 48 10.07 -10.13 -10.14
CA ASN A 48 8.67 -10.34 -10.47
C ASN A 48 8.20 -9.30 -11.52
N PRO A 49 7.75 -9.74 -12.71
CA PRO A 49 7.31 -8.82 -13.76
C PRO A 49 6.10 -7.97 -13.38
N GLU A 50 5.31 -8.42 -12.40
CA GLU A 50 4.17 -7.68 -11.85
C GLU A 50 4.58 -6.66 -10.78
N TRP A 51 5.85 -6.64 -10.33
CA TRP A 51 6.31 -5.60 -9.42
C TRP A 51 6.21 -4.20 -10.06
N GLY A 52 6.51 -4.11 -11.36
CA GLY A 52 6.36 -2.89 -12.14
C GLY A 52 7.40 -1.82 -11.79
N GLU A 53 7.09 -0.58 -12.16
CA GLU A 53 7.96 0.59 -11.97
C GLU A 53 7.83 1.16 -10.53
N ILE A 54 8.20 0.34 -9.55
CA ILE A 54 8.23 0.68 -8.13
C ILE A 54 9.66 0.55 -7.62
N HIS A 55 10.25 1.70 -7.29
CA HIS A 55 11.68 1.80 -6.95
C HIS A 55 11.85 2.14 -5.48
N LEU A 56 12.74 1.46 -4.77
CA LEU A 56 13.04 1.80 -3.37
C LEU A 56 13.69 3.19 -3.29
N LEU A 57 13.24 4.03 -2.35
CA LEU A 57 13.88 5.32 -2.12
C LEU A 57 15.28 5.13 -1.53
N GLU A 58 16.23 5.99 -1.89
CA GLU A 58 17.61 5.92 -1.38
C GLU A 58 17.67 5.96 0.16
N SER A 59 16.78 6.77 0.78
CA SER A 59 16.63 6.86 2.24
C SER A 59 16.21 5.54 2.89
N SER A 60 15.65 4.62 2.10
CA SER A 60 15.13 3.33 2.55
C SER A 60 16.05 2.16 2.19
N ALA A 61 17.15 2.41 1.48
CA ALA A 61 18.08 1.39 0.99
C ALA A 61 18.77 0.57 2.10
N ALA A 62 18.82 1.11 3.32
CA ALA A 62 19.42 0.44 4.47
C ALA A 62 18.52 -0.63 5.12
N PHE A 63 17.22 -0.64 4.80
CA PHE A 63 16.29 -1.59 5.39
C PHE A 63 16.32 -2.93 4.66
N SER A 64 16.27 -4.03 5.42
CA SER A 64 15.96 -5.34 4.84
C SER A 64 14.51 -5.41 4.36
N LEU A 65 14.18 -6.37 3.50
CA LEU A 65 12.80 -6.57 3.03
C LEU A 65 11.82 -6.74 4.20
N GLU A 66 12.15 -7.58 5.18
CA GLU A 66 11.31 -7.81 6.36
C GLU A 66 11.07 -6.52 7.17
N GLN A 67 12.13 -5.70 7.30
CA GLN A 67 12.02 -4.40 7.96
C GLN A 67 11.09 -3.46 7.18
N LEU A 68 11.26 -3.37 5.85
CA LEU A 68 10.39 -2.58 4.97
C LEU A 68 8.93 -3.04 5.06
N GLN A 69 8.66 -4.34 4.95
CA GLN A 69 7.31 -4.91 5.06
C GLN A 69 6.67 -4.56 6.41
N ARG A 70 7.44 -4.64 7.49
CA ARG A 70 6.96 -4.26 8.82
C ARG A 70 6.63 -2.76 8.90
N VAL A 71 7.54 -1.87 8.50
CA VAL A 71 7.31 -0.43 8.63
C VAL A 71 6.20 0.06 7.69
N VAL A 72 6.17 -0.39 6.44
CA VAL A 72 5.09 -0.09 5.47
C VAL A 72 3.73 -0.54 6.02
N ARG A 73 3.64 -1.75 6.57
CA ARG A 73 2.40 -2.22 7.21
C ARG A 73 2.01 -1.36 8.41
N SER A 74 2.97 -1.01 9.26
CA SER A 74 2.73 -0.14 10.42
C SER A 74 2.25 1.25 10.01
N GLU A 75 2.77 1.82 8.93
CA GLU A 75 2.34 3.12 8.42
C GLU A 75 0.91 3.10 7.88
N ALA A 76 0.51 2.03 7.18
CA ALA A 76 -0.87 1.88 6.73
C ALA A 76 -1.84 1.76 7.93
N ILE A 77 -1.47 0.99 8.96
CA ILE A 77 -2.25 0.86 10.21
C ILE A 77 -2.37 2.23 10.89
N ARG A 78 -1.25 2.94 11.08
CA ARG A 78 -1.20 4.25 11.73
C ARG A 78 -2.10 5.25 11.01
N THR A 79 -2.02 5.28 9.68
CA THR A 79 -2.84 6.17 8.84
C THR A 79 -4.34 5.90 9.05
N LEU A 80 -4.76 4.64 9.06
CA LEU A 80 -6.16 4.29 9.32
C LEU A 80 -6.62 4.66 10.73
N CYS A 81 -5.79 4.42 11.74
CA CYS A 81 -6.09 4.81 13.11
C CYS A 81 -6.31 6.32 13.22
N THR A 82 -5.42 7.12 12.61
CA THR A 82 -5.53 8.59 12.61
C THR A 82 -6.76 9.07 11.85
N PHE A 83 -7.09 8.45 10.72
CA PHE A 83 -8.18 8.92 9.86
C PHE A 83 -9.57 8.55 10.34
N LEU A 84 -9.69 7.43 11.03
CA LEU A 84 -10.99 6.83 11.35
C LEU A 84 -11.25 6.75 12.86
N ASP A 85 -10.30 7.21 13.67
CA ASP A 85 -10.34 7.12 15.14
C ASP A 85 -10.64 5.67 15.61
N ILE A 86 -9.86 4.73 15.08
CA ILE A 86 -9.99 3.30 15.38
C ILE A 86 -8.72 2.74 16.02
N THR A 87 -8.86 1.59 16.70
CA THR A 87 -7.71 0.91 17.30
C THR A 87 -6.83 0.24 16.24
N PRO A 88 -5.52 0.05 16.53
CA PRO A 88 -4.60 -0.67 15.65
C PRO A 88 -5.10 -2.07 15.26
N ASP A 89 -5.74 -2.79 16.17
CA ASP A 89 -6.26 -4.14 15.90
C ASP A 89 -7.39 -4.13 14.87
N VAL A 90 -8.29 -3.13 14.93
CA VAL A 90 -9.37 -2.96 13.95
C VAL A 90 -8.80 -2.58 12.59
N ALA A 91 -7.81 -1.67 12.55
CA ALA A 91 -7.13 -1.27 11.33
C ALA A 91 -6.37 -2.45 10.68
N ALA A 92 -5.57 -3.18 11.47
CA ALA A 92 -4.81 -4.34 11.02
C ALA A 92 -5.72 -5.46 10.50
N SER A 93 -6.82 -5.75 11.22
CA SER A 93 -7.82 -6.73 10.79
C SER A 93 -8.50 -6.33 9.49
N SER A 94 -8.76 -5.03 9.31
CA SER A 94 -9.37 -4.52 8.08
C SER A 94 -8.42 -4.60 6.88
N LEU A 95 -7.14 -4.25 7.07
CA LEU A 95 -6.11 -4.40 6.04
C LEU A 95 -5.88 -5.87 5.65
N ALA A 96 -5.89 -6.78 6.63
CA ALA A 96 -5.69 -8.20 6.36
C ALA A 96 -6.86 -8.83 5.59
N ARG A 97 -8.09 -8.39 5.88
CA ARG A 97 -9.31 -8.94 5.28
C ARG A 97 -9.54 -8.43 3.85
N VAL A 98 -9.20 -7.19 3.57
CA VAL A 98 -9.46 -6.56 2.26
C VAL A 98 -8.19 -6.64 1.43
N LYS A 99 -8.07 -7.75 0.71
CA LYS A 99 -7.04 -7.95 -0.30
C LYS A 99 -7.42 -7.26 -1.60
N THR A 100 -6.47 -6.53 -2.16
CA THR A 100 -6.58 -5.73 -3.38
C THR A 100 -5.81 -6.34 -4.54
N LEU A 101 -5.39 -7.61 -4.39
CA LEU A 101 -4.79 -8.46 -5.43
C LEU A 101 -5.88 -9.20 -6.24
N GLY A 102 -5.71 -9.32 -7.56
CA GLY A 102 -6.46 -10.23 -8.42
C GLY A 102 -7.41 -9.58 -9.43
N SER A 103 -8.21 -10.39 -10.13
CA SER A 103 -9.02 -10.07 -11.34
C SER A 103 -10.16 -9.03 -11.17
N GLY A 104 -10.17 -8.29 -10.06
CA GLY A 104 -11.00 -7.11 -9.83
C GLY A 104 -10.21 -5.80 -9.67
N ALA A 105 -8.86 -5.88 -9.64
CA ALA A 105 -7.98 -4.73 -9.85
C ALA A 105 -8.12 -4.34 -11.31
N THR A 106 -9.13 -3.52 -11.60
CA THR A 106 -9.49 -3.17 -12.97
C THR A 106 -8.42 -2.33 -13.67
N GLY A 107 -7.34 -1.92 -12.97
CA GLY A 107 -6.37 -0.93 -13.46
C GLY A 107 -7.03 0.39 -13.87
N LEU A 108 -8.34 0.53 -13.60
CA LEU A 108 -9.24 1.57 -14.09
C LEU A 108 -9.59 2.53 -12.96
N TYR A 109 -8.64 2.87 -12.10
CA TYR A 109 -8.69 4.09 -11.30
C TYR A 109 -7.36 4.84 -11.36
N THR A 110 -7.22 5.54 -12.49
CA THR A 110 -6.67 6.89 -12.67
C THR A 110 -6.05 7.56 -11.43
N ARG A 111 -4.74 7.82 -11.48
CA ARG A 111 -4.05 8.84 -10.65
C ARG A 111 -4.63 10.28 -10.84
N CYS A 112 -5.67 10.45 -11.66
CA CYS A 112 -6.16 11.75 -12.13
C CYS A 112 -7.64 12.08 -11.84
N LYS A 113 -8.42 11.27 -11.11
CA LYS A 113 -9.79 11.68 -10.74
C LYS A 113 -10.18 11.23 -9.34
N TYR A 114 -9.67 11.94 -8.34
CA TYR A 114 -10.41 12.13 -7.10
C TYR A 114 -10.94 13.55 -7.11
N ASP A 115 -12.18 13.73 -7.56
CA ASP A 115 -12.91 14.97 -7.30
C ASP A 115 -12.92 15.17 -5.77
N GLY A 116 -12.21 16.21 -5.30
CA GLY A 116 -12.25 16.67 -3.92
C GLY A 116 -11.06 16.31 -3.02
N VAL A 117 -9.95 15.74 -3.54
CA VAL A 117 -8.71 15.65 -2.76
C VAL A 117 -7.70 16.66 -3.29
N LEU A 118 -7.71 17.86 -2.71
CA LEU A 118 -6.61 18.81 -2.84
C LEU A 118 -5.43 18.28 -2.03
N PHE A 119 -4.29 18.07 -2.69
CA PHE A 119 -3.01 17.95 -2.01
C PHE A 119 -2.40 19.36 -2.01
N GLU A 120 -2.26 19.95 -0.82
CA GLU A 120 -1.46 21.16 -0.59
C GLU A 120 0.04 20.84 -0.61
#